data_AF-A0A2V5TSZ4-F1
#
_entry.id   AF-A0A2V5TSZ4-F1
#
_cell.length_a   1.000
_cell.length_b   1.000
_cell.length_c   1.000
_cell.angle_alpha   90.00
_cell.angle_beta   90.00
_cell.angle_gamma   90.00
#
_symmetry.space_group_name_H-M   'P 1'
#
loop_
_entity.id
_entity.type
_entity.pdbx_description
1 polymer ?
#
loop_
_entity_poly.entity_id
_entity_poly.type
_entity_poly.pdbx_seq_one_letter_code
_entity_poly.pdbx_strand_id
1 'polypeptide(L)' 'MTKSLTLLTGSLLLAATALNAAEDRRERVLNDRKEVEAAGHWIYNDLPKGFAEAARTGRPLLIVVRCVP' A
#
# COMPACT_ATOMS: atom_id res chain seq x y z
N MET A 1 -33.18 -32.07 9.59
CA MET A 1 -31.73 -32.22 9.86
C MET A 1 -30.85 -31.68 8.73
N THR A 2 -31.30 -31.68 7.46
CA THR A 2 -30.51 -31.18 6.31
C THR A 2 -30.35 -29.65 6.26
N LYS A 3 -31.39 -28.86 6.58
CA LYS A 3 -31.32 -27.37 6.57
C LYS A 3 -30.33 -26.80 7.59
N SER A 4 -30.23 -27.42 8.78
CA SER A 4 -29.28 -27.02 9.83
C SER A 4 -27.84 -27.31 9.43
N LEU A 5 -27.61 -28.40 8.68
CA LEU A 5 -26.30 -28.74 8.14
C LEU A 5 -25.87 -27.74 7.06
N THR A 6 -26.79 -27.32 6.17
CA THR A 6 -26.50 -26.29 5.15
C THR A 6 -26.15 -24.93 5.75
N LEU A 7 -26.82 -24.53 6.84
CA LEU A 7 -26.53 -23.29 7.57
C LEU A 7 -25.16 -23.33 8.26
N LEU A 8 -24.78 -24.47 8.83
CA LEU A 8 -23.48 -24.62 9.50
C LEU A 8 -22.32 -24.53 8.50
N THR A 9 -22.47 -25.14 7.32
CA THR A 9 -21.44 -25.13 6.27
C THR A 9 -21.25 -23.73 5.68
N GLY A 10 -22.34 -22.98 5.47
CA GLY A 10 -22.26 -21.59 4.99
C GLY A 10 -21.55 -20.65 5.97
N SER A 11 -21.76 -20.84 7.27
CA SER A 11 -21.11 -20.04 8.31
C SER A 11 -19.60 -20.30 8.41
N LEU A 12 -19.15 -21.53 8.17
CA LEU A 12 -17.73 -21.91 8.22
C LEU A 12 -16.93 -21.32 7.04
N LEU A 13 -17.53 -21.22 5.86
CA LEU A 13 -16.92 -20.58 4.69
C LEU A 13 -16.75 -19.06 4.87
N LEU A 14 -17.64 -18.41 5.64
CA LEU A 14 -17.55 -16.98 5.92
C LEU A 14 -16.48 -16.66 6.97
N ALA A 15 -16.16 -17.59 7.87
CA ALA A 15 -15.11 -17.42 8.89
C ALA A 15 -13.68 -17.57 8.34
N ALA A 16 -13.49 -18.22 7.19
CA ALA A 16 -12.18 -18.49 6.61
C ALA A 16 -11.52 -17.27 5.93
N THR A 17 -12.26 -16.18 5.69
CA THR A 17 -11.75 -14.99 4.98
C THR A 17 -11.08 -13.96 5.90
N ALA A 18 -11.13 -14.15 7.22
CA ALA A 18 -10.75 -13.11 8.18
C ALA A 18 -9.30 -13.20 8.69
N LEU A 19 -8.49 -14.17 8.26
CA LEU A 19 -7.12 -14.35 8.75
C LEU A 19 -6.09 -13.91 7.70
N ASN A 20 -6.02 -12.61 7.42
CA ASN A 20 -4.89 -12.05 6.69
C ASN A 20 -3.71 -11.89 7.64
N ALA A 21 -2.61 -12.58 7.36
CA ALA A 21 -1.33 -12.29 8.02
C ALA A 21 -0.91 -10.85 7.70
N ALA A 22 -0.29 -10.16 8.66
CA ALA A 22 0.28 -8.85 8.39
C ALA A 22 1.29 -8.97 7.24
N GLU A 23 1.20 -8.08 6.25
CA GLU A 23 2.14 -8.03 5.14
C GLU A 23 3.57 -7.87 5.68
N ASP A 24 4.51 -8.60 5.07
CA ASP A 24 5.91 -8.43 5.41
C ASP A 24 6.35 -6.98 5.17
N ARG A 25 7.08 -6.43 6.15
CA ARG A 25 7.47 -5.02 6.12
C ARG A 25 8.27 -4.67 4.87
N ARG A 26 9.16 -5.55 4.41
CA ARG A 26 9.99 -5.30 3.23
C ARG A 26 9.13 -5.32 1.98
N GLU A 27 8.21 -6.27 1.88
CA GLU A 27 7.26 -6.34 0.76
C GLU A 27 6.43 -5.06 0.64
N ARG A 28 5.90 -4.57 1.76
CA ARG A 28 5.14 -3.32 1.79
C ARG A 28 5.95 -2.11 1.31
N VAL A 29 7.21 -1.97 1.73
CA VAL A 29 8.12 -0.89 1.26
C VAL A 29 8.35 -0.98 -0.25
N LEU A 30 8.54 -2.20 -0.78
CA LEU A 30 8.78 -2.42 -2.21
C LEU A 30 7.52 -2.12 -3.04
N ASN A 31 6.34 -2.46 -2.52
CA ASN A 31 5.06 -2.18 -3.17
C ASN A 31 4.76 -0.67 -3.16
N ASP A 32 4.93 0.00 -2.01
CA ASP A 32 4.81 1.46 -1.90
C ASP A 32 5.68 2.18 -2.93
N ARG A 33 6.95 1.76 -3.09
CA ARG A 33 7.86 2.35 -4.08
C ARG A 33 7.33 2.19 -5.51
N LYS A 34 6.89 0.98 -5.89
CA LYS A 34 6.36 0.72 -7.23
C LYS A 34 5.15 1.60 -7.55
N GLU A 35 4.21 1.73 -6.62
CA GLU A 35 3.01 2.54 -6.81
C GLU A 35 3.35 4.03 -6.98
N VAL A 36 4.23 4.54 -6.12
CA VAL A 36 4.67 5.94 -6.14
C VAL A 36 5.42 6.28 -7.44
N GLU A 37 6.31 5.39 -7.88
CA GLU A 37 7.03 5.53 -9.15
C GLU A 37 6.08 5.45 -10.37
N ALA A 38 5.09 4.55 -10.34
CA ALA A 38 4.11 4.39 -11.43
C ALA A 38 3.19 5.60 -11.60
N ALA A 39 2.88 6.33 -10.52
CA ALA A 39 2.08 7.54 -10.59
C ALA A 39 2.77 8.68 -11.37
N GLY A 40 4.09 8.63 -11.53
CA GLY A 40 4.87 9.47 -12.46
C GLY A 40 5.12 10.92 -12.02
N HIS A 41 4.49 11.39 -10.96
CA HIS A 41 4.69 12.75 -10.40
C HIS A 41 5.49 12.75 -9.09
N TRP A 42 5.84 11.57 -8.56
CA TRP A 42 6.62 11.45 -7.33
C TRP A 42 8.08 11.15 -7.60
N ILE A 43 8.94 11.75 -6.76
CA ILE A 43 10.37 11.48 -6.73
C ILE A 43 10.65 10.69 -5.45
N TYR A 44 10.91 9.38 -5.57
CA TYR A 44 11.07 8.49 -4.43
C TYR A 44 12.52 8.51 -3.91
N ASN A 45 12.69 8.88 -2.64
CA ASN A 45 13.97 8.86 -1.93
C ASN A 45 15.15 9.57 -2.63
N ASP A 46 14.86 10.64 -3.40
CA ASP A 46 15.86 11.44 -4.11
C ASP A 46 15.56 12.93 -3.90
N LEU A 47 15.98 13.43 -2.74
CA LEU A 47 15.73 14.81 -2.33
C LEU A 47 16.45 15.84 -3.25
N PRO A 48 17.72 15.63 -3.67
CA PRO A 48 18.37 16.52 -4.63
C PRO A 48 17.59 16.70 -5.94
N LYS A 49 17.08 15.60 -6.52
CA LYS A 49 16.24 15.67 -7.73
C LYS A 49 14.93 16.42 -7.48
N GLY A 50 14.33 16.25 -6.30
CA GLY A 50 13.15 17.01 -5.88
C GLY A 50 13.37 18.53 -5.91
N PHE A 51 14.51 19.00 -5.37
CA PHE A 51 14.87 20.41 -5.43
C PHE A 51 15.12 20.90 -6.86
N ALA A 52 15.82 20.10 -7.67
CA ALA A 52 16.09 20.46 -9.06
C ALA A 52 14.80 20.63 -9.87
N GLU A 53 13.82 19.74 -9.69
CA GLU A 53 12.53 19.78 -10.38
C GLU A 53 11.66 20.96 -9.93
N ALA A 54 11.64 21.26 -8.63
CA ALA A 54 10.94 22.43 -8.10
C ALA A 54 11.52 23.73 -8.67
N ALA A 55 12.85 23.86 -8.71
CA ALA A 55 13.54 25.01 -9.30
C ALA A 55 13.27 25.12 -10.81
N ARG A 56 13.34 24.00 -11.55
CA ARG A 56 13.08 23.95 -13.00
C ARG A 56 11.65 24.38 -13.34
N THR A 57 10.68 24.05 -12.49
CA THR A 57 9.25 24.28 -12.77
C THR A 57 8.69 25.54 -12.12
N GLY A 58 9.42 26.15 -11.19
CA GLY A 58 8.94 27.30 -10.42
C GLY A 58 7.78 26.98 -9.47
N ARG A 59 7.56 25.69 -9.15
CA ARG A 59 6.47 25.24 -8.27
C ARG A 59 7.00 24.89 -6.86
N PRO A 60 6.18 25.04 -5.80
CA PRO A 60 6.55 24.59 -4.47
C PRO A 60 6.74 23.07 -4.43
N LEU A 61 7.68 22.61 -3.59
CA LEU A 61 7.96 21.20 -3.34
C LEU A 61 7.23 20.70 -2.09
N LEU A 62 6.43 19.65 -2.22
CA LEU A 62 5.88 18.90 -1.10
C LEU A 62 6.80 17.71 -0.78
N ILE A 63 7.30 17.66 0.45
CA ILE A 63 8.12 16.55 0.94
C ILE A 63 7.27 15.71 1.89
N VAL A 64 7.13 14.42 1.58
CA VAL A 64 6.42 13.45 2.43
C VAL A 64 7.43 12.54 3.10
N VAL A 65 7.50 12.58 4.43
CA VAL A 65 8.27 11.63 5.23
C VAL A 65 7.32 10.56 5.71
N ARG A 66 7.36 9.39 5.09
CA ARG A 66 6.57 8.24 5.52
C ARG A 66 7.39 7.38 6.47
N CYS A 67 6.79 7.01 7.59
CA CYS A 67 7.26 5.89 8.40
C CYS A 67 6.50 4.62 7.97
N VAL A 68 7.21 3.51 7.79
CA VAL A 68 6.59 2.22 7.46
C VAL A 68 6.64 1.36 8.73
N PRO A 69 5.50 1.11 9.41
CA PRO A 69 5.44 0.55 10.76
C PRO A 69 5.97 -0.89 10.88
#